data_AF-G7CMV2-F1
#
_entry.id   AF-G7CMV2-F1
#
_cell.length_a   1.000
_cell.length_b   1.000
_cell.length_c   1.000
_cell.angle_alpha   90.00
_cell.angle_beta   90.00
_cell.angle_gamma   90.00
#
_symmetry.space_group_name_H-M   'P 1'
#
loop_
_entity.id
_entity.type
_entity.pdbx_description
1 polymer ?
#
loop_
_entity_poly.entity_id
_entity_poly.type
_entity_poly.pdbx_seq_one_letter_code
_entity_poly.pdbx_strand_id
1 'polypeptide(L)'
;MIECVGALQSIGYNGQPVQPPFRRGDPPVTVLVDLAALFPREPHRRGGYNPAGLQMHTVVEGRLTCWGMCEQGFWWGLVSYPIAFGARRRTVTHWIPAWMLKRSD
;
A
#
# COMPACT_ATOMS: atom_id res chain seq x y z
N MET A 1 17.09 -25.61 29.21
CA MET A 1 16.61 -24.42 28.49
C MET A 1 17.82 -23.83 27.80
N ILE A 2 18.00 -24.13 26.51
CA ILE A 2 19.12 -23.61 25.72
C ILE A 2 18.51 -22.51 24.85
N GLU A 3 18.93 -21.27 25.07
CA GLU A 3 18.55 -20.15 24.20
C GLU A 3 19.25 -20.33 22.85
N CYS A 4 18.43 -20.42 21.79
CA CYS A 4 18.94 -20.51 20.43
C CYS A 4 19.60 -19.18 20.03
N VAL A 5 20.87 -19.27 19.65
CA VAL A 5 21.68 -18.25 18.99
C VAL A 5 20.83 -17.43 18.01
N GLY A 6 20.78 -16.11 18.22
CA GLY A 6 20.10 -15.18 17.33
C GLY A 6 20.54 -15.40 15.89
N ALA A 7 19.56 -15.58 14.99
CA ALA A 7 19.81 -15.76 13.57
C ALA A 7 20.68 -14.60 13.05
N LEU A 8 21.91 -14.93 12.61
CA LEU A 8 22.82 -13.97 12.01
C LEU A 8 22.13 -13.29 10.82
N GLN A 9 22.01 -11.97 10.86
CA GLN A 9 21.46 -11.21 9.74
C GLN A 9 22.34 -11.45 8.50
N SER A 10 21.71 -11.84 7.39
CA SER A 10 22.40 -12.01 6.12
C SER A 10 23.11 -10.71 5.74
N ILE A 11 24.36 -10.81 5.28
CA ILE A 11 25.16 -9.66 4.85
C ILE A 11 24.99 -9.52 3.35
N GLY A 12 24.61 -8.33 2.90
CA GLY A 12 24.47 -8.00 1.48
C GLY A 12 25.83 -7.86 0.79
N TYR A 13 25.80 -7.79 -0.54
CA TYR A 13 27.01 -7.68 -1.38
C TYR A 13 27.91 -6.48 -1.08
N ASN A 14 27.40 -5.47 -0.37
CA ASN A 14 28.12 -4.27 0.06
C ASN A 14 28.62 -4.34 1.52
N GLY A 15 28.55 -5.51 2.18
CA GLY A 15 28.96 -5.67 3.57
C GLY A 15 27.98 -5.12 4.60
N GLN A 16 26.81 -4.60 4.17
CA GLN A 16 25.75 -4.12 5.06
C GLN A 16 24.71 -5.22 5.33
N PRO A 17 24.06 -5.23 6.50
CA PRO A 17 22.96 -6.16 6.76
C PRO A 17 21.86 -6.03 5.72
N VAL A 18 21.37 -7.16 5.20
CA VAL A 18 20.23 -7.22 4.30
C VAL A 18 19.00 -6.72 5.07
N GLN A 19 18.42 -5.62 4.59
CA GLN A 19 17.18 -5.11 5.18
C GLN A 19 16.07 -6.15 4.95
N PRO A 20 15.29 -6.50 5.99
CA PRO A 20 14.20 -7.45 5.82
C PRO A 20 13.20 -6.89 4.79
N PRO A 21 12.73 -7.71 3.84
CA PRO A 21 11.86 -7.25 2.76
C PRO A 21 10.48 -6.83 3.27
N PHE A 22 10.08 -7.23 4.48
CA PHE A 22 8.82 -6.83 5.10
C PHE A 22 9.05 -6.12 6.44
N ARG A 23 8.26 -5.07 6.68
CA ARG A 23 8.23 -4.34 7.95
C ARG A 23 6.79 -4.09 8.37
N ARG A 24 6.40 -4.56 9.55
CA ARG A 24 5.08 -4.28 10.10
C ARG A 24 4.99 -2.82 10.55
N GLY A 25 3.92 -2.13 10.20
CA GLY A 25 3.57 -0.82 10.74
C GLY A 25 2.56 -0.99 11.87
N ASP A 26 3.04 -0.98 13.11
CA ASP A 26 2.20 -1.09 14.32
C ASP A 26 2.57 0.04 15.30
N PRO A 27 1.65 0.96 15.63
CA PRO A 27 0.26 1.02 15.18
C PRO A 27 0.13 1.33 13.67
N PRO A 28 -1.01 0.96 13.03
CA PRO A 28 -1.26 1.34 11.65
C PRO A 28 -1.23 2.87 11.46
N VAL A 29 -0.58 3.32 10.39
CA VAL A 29 -0.41 4.76 10.09
C VAL A 29 -1.51 5.23 9.15
N THR A 30 -2.11 6.39 9.43
CA THR A 30 -3.08 7.01 8.53
C THR A 30 -2.37 7.62 7.32
N VAL A 31 -2.82 7.26 6.13
CA VAL A 31 -2.27 7.73 4.86
C VAL A 31 -3.38 8.17 3.92
N LEU A 32 -3.09 9.13 3.05
CA LEU A 32 -3.95 9.53 1.95
C LEU A 32 -3.58 8.73 0.69
N VAL A 33 -4.61 8.23 0.01
CA VAL A 33 -4.50 7.46 -1.24
C VAL A 33 -5.27 8.18 -2.34
N ASP A 34 -4.57 8.64 -3.38
CA ASP A 34 -5.18 9.15 -4.59
C ASP A 34 -5.57 7.99 -5.52
N LEU A 35 -6.87 7.68 -5.59
CA LEU A 35 -7.37 6.59 -6.43
C LEU A 35 -7.28 6.90 -7.91
N ALA A 36 -7.30 8.17 -8.30
CA ALA A 36 -7.19 8.57 -9.70
C ALA A 36 -5.79 8.29 -10.25
N ALA A 37 -4.77 8.55 -9.44
CA ALA A 37 -3.39 8.23 -9.77
C ALA A 37 -3.12 6.72 -9.70
N LEU A 38 -3.69 6.03 -8.70
CA LEU A 38 -3.47 4.59 -8.49
C LEU A 38 -4.11 3.74 -9.57
N PHE A 39 -5.29 4.13 -10.05
CA PHE A 39 -6.03 3.44 -11.11
C PHE A 39 -6.22 4.37 -12.31
N PRO A 40 -5.16 4.55 -13.12
CA PRO A 40 -5.24 5.43 -14.28
C PRO A 40 -6.31 4.93 -15.24
N ARG A 41 -7.00 5.88 -15.86
CA ARG A 41 -8.08 5.58 -16.80
C ARG A 41 -7.49 5.03 -18.09
N GLU A 42 -8.18 4.06 -18.68
CA GLU A 42 -7.87 3.57 -20.02
C GLU A 42 -7.91 4.76 -21.02
N PRO A 43 -6.84 4.96 -21.81
CA PRO A 43 -6.87 5.89 -22.94
C PRO A 43 -7.98 5.52 -23.92
N HIS A 44 -8.65 6.52 -24.51
CA HIS A 44 -9.76 6.30 -25.47
C HIS A 44 -10.96 5.51 -24.88
N ARG A 45 -11.35 5.89 -23.67
CA ARG A 45 -12.45 5.31 -22.86
C ARG A 45 -13.64 4.82 -23.70
N ARG A 46 -13.93 3.52 -23.61
CA ARG A 46 -15.17 2.88 -24.11
C ARG A 46 -16.30 2.79 -23.08
N GLY A 47 -16.01 2.97 -21.79
CA GLY A 47 -16.99 2.84 -20.71
C GLY A 47 -17.89 4.06 -20.49
N GLY A 48 -19.17 3.84 -20.17
CA GLY A 48 -20.17 4.88 -19.85
C GLY A 48 -20.19 5.31 -18.37
N TYR A 49 -21.06 6.28 -18.04
CA TYR A 49 -21.35 6.67 -16.66
C TYR A 49 -22.37 5.71 -16.03
N ASN A 50 -22.10 5.27 -14.80
CA ASN A 50 -23.05 4.52 -13.97
C ASN A 50 -23.08 5.16 -12.57
N PRO A 51 -24.22 5.73 -12.12
CA PRO A 51 -24.30 6.42 -10.83
C PRO A 51 -24.07 5.50 -9.62
N ALA A 52 -24.27 4.18 -9.76
CA ALA A 52 -24.01 3.20 -8.72
C ALA A 52 -22.63 2.52 -8.86
N GLY A 53 -21.79 2.98 -9.79
CA GLY A 53 -20.45 2.46 -10.02
C GLY A 53 -19.44 2.83 -8.93
N LEU A 54 -18.27 2.17 -8.98
CA LEU A 54 -17.15 2.43 -8.07
C LEU A 54 -16.61 3.85 -8.27
N GLN A 55 -16.45 4.58 -7.17
CA GLN A 55 -15.86 5.91 -7.14
C GLN A 55 -14.33 5.80 -7.07
N MET A 56 -13.68 5.77 -8.23
CA MET A 56 -12.22 5.60 -8.35
C MET A 56 -11.45 6.91 -8.60
N HIS A 57 -12.13 8.06 -8.61
CA HIS A 57 -11.52 9.35 -8.92
C HIS A 57 -11.64 10.30 -7.72
N THR A 58 -11.10 9.87 -6.58
CA THR A 58 -11.16 10.61 -5.32
C THR A 58 -9.94 10.26 -4.46
N VAL A 59 -9.64 11.12 -3.49
CA VAL A 59 -8.62 10.87 -2.47
C VAL A 59 -9.32 10.31 -1.23
N VAL A 60 -8.80 9.21 -0.70
CA VAL A 60 -9.37 8.55 0.49
C VAL A 60 -8.31 8.39 1.57
N GLU A 61 -8.74 8.48 2.82
CA GLU A 61 -7.92 8.05 3.96
C GLU A 61 -7.88 6.52 4.04
N GLY A 62 -6.71 5.99 4.29
CA GLY A 62 -6.43 4.58 4.47
C GLY A 62 -5.53 4.31 5.67
N ARG A 63 -5.47 3.04 6.07
CA ARG A 63 -4.63 2.55 7.15
C ARG A 63 -3.51 1.69 6.57
N LEU A 64 -2.28 2.18 6.67
CA LEU A 64 -1.07 1.45 6.32
C LEU A 64 -0.68 0.52 7.47
N THR A 65 -0.56 -0.78 7.18
CA THR A 65 -0.29 -1.83 8.19
C THR A 65 1.02 -2.57 7.99
N CYS A 66 1.55 -2.57 6.76
CA CYS A 66 2.77 -3.29 6.41
C CYS A 66 3.50 -2.59 5.27
N TRP A 67 4.82 -2.62 5.31
CA TRP A 67 5.70 -2.29 4.19
C TRP A 67 6.28 -3.57 3.61
N GLY A 68 6.36 -3.64 2.28
CA GLY A 68 7.00 -4.69 1.51
C GLY A 68 7.94 -4.08 0.48
N MET A 69 9.14 -4.62 0.36
CA MET A 69 10.07 -4.28 -0.71
C MET A 69 9.86 -5.25 -1.87
N CYS A 70 9.67 -4.73 -3.09
CA CYS A 70 9.61 -5.57 -4.28
C CYS A 70 11.01 -6.02 -4.71
N GLU A 71 11.09 -6.99 -5.62
CA GLU A 71 12.36 -7.55 -6.12
C GLU A 71 13.32 -6.48 -6.70
N GLN A 72 12.78 -5.37 -7.20
CA GLN A 72 13.54 -4.24 -7.74
C GLN A 72 13.97 -3.22 -6.66
N GLY A 73 13.73 -3.49 -5.38
CA GLY A 73 14.17 -2.67 -4.26
C GLY A 73 13.23 -1.50 -3.89
N PHE A 74 12.10 -1.35 -4.58
CA PHE A 74 11.12 -0.30 -4.27
C PHE A 74 10.18 -0.71 -3.15
N TRP A 75 9.83 0.23 -2.29
CA TRP A 75 8.89 0.00 -1.19
C TRP A 75 7.43 0.16 -1.61
N TRP A 76 6.59 -0.68 -1.02
CA TRP A 76 5.13 -0.72 -1.18
C TRP A 76 4.49 -0.80 0.21
N GLY A 77 3.35 -0.13 0.37
CA GLY A 77 2.55 -0.19 1.59
C GLY A 77 1.30 -1.03 1.40
N LEU A 78 0.99 -1.92 2.34
CA LEU A 78 -0.28 -2.63 2.43
C LEU A 78 -1.29 -1.73 3.15
N VAL A 79 -2.21 -1.15 2.38
CA VAL A 79 -3.14 -0.11 2.86
C VAL A 79 -4.58 -0.60 2.75
N SER A 80 -5.33 -0.48 3.84
CA SER A 80 -6.78 -0.71 3.86
C SER A 80 -7.55 0.61 3.81
N TYR A 81 -8.48 0.76 2.88
CA TYR A 81 -9.25 2.01 2.69
C TYR A 81 -10.65 1.73 2.12
N PRO A 82 -11.63 2.63 2.34
CA PRO A 82 -12.97 2.48 1.80
C PRO A 82 -13.06 2.93 0.33
N ILE A 83 -13.78 2.17 -0.50
CA ILE A 83 -14.22 2.58 -1.83
C ILE A 83 -15.73 2.77 -1.80
N ALA A 84 -16.21 3.93 -2.27
CA ALA A 84 -17.62 4.24 -2.39
C ALA A 84 -18.22 3.68 -3.70
N PHE A 85 -19.49 3.31 -3.66
CA PHE A 85 -20.28 2.90 -4.82
C PHE A 85 -21.77 3.20 -4.58
N GLY A 86 -22.32 4.10 -5.39
CA GLY A 86 -23.60 4.76 -5.06
C GLY A 86 -23.56 5.32 -3.64
N ALA A 87 -24.53 4.97 -2.80
CA ALA A 87 -24.61 5.38 -1.40
C ALA A 87 -23.85 4.48 -0.41
N ARG A 88 -23.16 3.43 -0.89
CA ARG A 88 -22.49 2.41 -0.04
C ARG A 88 -20.98 2.59 -0.07
N ARG A 89 -20.30 1.97 0.90
CA ARG A 89 -18.84 1.89 0.98
C ARG A 89 -18.41 0.46 1.30
N ARG A 90 -17.25 0.04 0.78
CA ARG A 90 -16.61 -1.24 1.11
C ARG A 90 -15.12 -1.04 1.30
N THR A 91 -14.57 -1.60 2.37
CA THR A 91 -13.12 -1.60 2.61
C THR A 91 -12.42 -2.59 1.70
N VAL A 92 -11.34 -2.15 1.07
CA VAL A 92 -10.41 -2.97 0.31
C VAL A 92 -9.01 -2.85 0.90
N THR A 93 -8.14 -3.80 0.62
CA THR A 93 -6.73 -3.79 1.04
C THR A 93 -5.85 -4.03 -0.17
N HIS A 94 -4.93 -3.10 -0.46
CA HIS A 94 -4.05 -3.16 -1.63
C HIS A 94 -2.60 -2.84 -1.28
N TRP A 95 -1.67 -3.37 -2.08
CA TRP A 95 -0.29 -2.88 -2.13
C TRP A 95 -0.24 -1.62 -2.97
N ILE A 96 0.25 -0.53 -2.39
CA ILE A 96 0.36 0.78 -3.04
C ILE A 96 1.85 1.19 -3.05
N PRO A 97 2.39 1.68 -4.17
CA PRO A 97 3.77 2.16 -4.19
C PRO A 97 3.99 3.24 -3.13
N ALA A 98 5.11 3.17 -2.40
CA ALA A 98 5.37 4.09 -1.29
C ALA A 98 5.34 5.57 -1.72
N TRP A 99 5.79 5.88 -2.94
CA TRP A 99 5.81 7.24 -3.49
C TRP A 99 4.41 7.84 -3.70
N MET A 100 3.35 7.02 -3.72
CA MET A 100 1.97 7.47 -3.85
C MET A 100 1.29 7.72 -2.49
N LEU A 101 1.91 7.30 -1.39
CA LEU A 101 1.35 7.43 -0.06
C LEU A 101 1.80 8.75 0.57
N LYS A 102 0.84 9.55 1.02
CA LYS A 102 1.10 10.74 1.85
C LYS A 102 0.62 10.46 3.26
N ARG A 103 1.39 10.86 4.28
CA ARG A 103 0.88 10.83 5.65
C ARG A 103 -0.27 11.82 5.78
N SER A 104 -1.32 11.42 6.48
CA SER A 104 -2.33 12.36 6.94
C SER A 104 -1.91 12.78 8.35
N ASP A 105 -1.66 14.08 8.53
CA ASP A 105 -1.34 14.66 9.83
C ASP A 105 -2.56 14.62 10.78
#